data_AF-A0A832Q820-F1
#
_entry.id   AF-A0A832Q820-F1
#
_cell.length_a   1.000
_cell.length_b   1.000
_cell.length_c   1.000
_cell.angle_alpha   90.00
_cell.angle_beta   90.00
_cell.angle_gamma   90.00
#
_symmetry.space_group_name_H-M   'P 1'
#
loop_
_entity.id
_entity.type
_entity.pdbx_description
1 polymer ?
#
loop_
_entity_poly.entity_id
_entity_poly.type
_entity_poly.pdbx_seq_one_letter_code
_entity_poly.pdbx_strand_id
1 'polypeptide(L)'
;MRVSQLLSHILPPLLLAVLLGVVSTLATAQTKIALQDREGNPGRFNELETLFIQSRFDLLDLATCQEIRLAAQPRLDYRQLEITTASRADDILRLHVAPDVLRSNALVLYSGSEEKGWVEYTNCETDHLLPVLALMVTTSFEDATPVSLMKQRVLAQNSGLTSHEPNRLMARRDSDDVSSPFMDFTVSSKYPVFPNSQAINDAYTSLTNTMEYFLPGDDEYYMQLYLAFTGRFSQYIGSRESAPVMARRFNPELFYRFWSGSGSYIDIGVGHESNGQRIDTPEAFAFEMLDYKLAGEPEWFARDSLSRGWDYNMLTWQRTWHERLTTQVKLRHYLSHGLLQNAPEEYNTWEDDGYRNRPRHQYHGLTLNFQYNFRTSRCLLGSLPICFNKLLLTQETGYSQAFDNNTTTLELTSDFFGLPIQLWARTGYNSDLVDYYRYSHSWGLGIELLSH
;
A
#
# COMPACT_ATOMS: atom_id res chain seq x y z
N MET A 1 30.69 -31.18 -2.81
CA MET A 1 30.39 -30.61 -1.49
C MET A 1 28.87 -30.48 -1.39
N ARG A 2 28.22 -31.20 -0.46
CA ARG A 2 26.75 -31.36 -0.45
C ARG A 2 26.07 -30.15 0.22
N VAL A 3 24.98 -29.67 -0.38
CA VAL A 3 24.13 -28.54 0.06
C VAL A 3 23.67 -28.66 1.53
N SER A 4 23.68 -29.87 2.10
CA SER A 4 23.34 -30.12 3.51
C SER A 4 24.35 -29.55 4.52
N GLN A 5 25.59 -29.21 4.11
CA GLN A 5 26.60 -28.62 5.01
C GLN A 5 26.57 -27.08 5.04
N LEU A 6 25.85 -26.42 4.13
CA LEU A 6 25.78 -24.95 4.11
C LEU A 6 24.66 -24.40 5.01
N LEU A 7 23.63 -25.20 5.30
CA LEU A 7 22.45 -24.78 6.07
C LEU A 7 22.64 -24.86 7.60
N SER A 8 23.69 -25.51 8.09
CA SER A 8 23.96 -25.62 9.54
C SER A 8 24.65 -24.42 10.17
N HIS A 9 24.98 -23.38 9.38
CA HIS A 9 25.71 -22.21 9.85
C HIS A 9 24.94 -20.88 9.75
N ILE A 10 23.70 -20.90 9.25
CA ILE A 10 22.95 -19.66 8.96
C ILE A 10 21.66 -19.53 9.81
N LEU A 11 21.18 -20.59 10.46
CA LEU A 11 19.93 -20.56 11.22
C LEU A 11 20.13 -20.95 12.69
N PRO A 12 19.62 -20.16 13.65
CA PRO A 12 19.70 -20.50 15.06
C PRO A 12 18.81 -21.72 15.36
N PRO A 13 19.24 -22.62 16.29
CA PRO A 13 18.56 -23.89 16.59
C PRO A 13 17.12 -23.73 17.14
N LEU A 14 16.72 -22.52 17.54
CA LEU A 14 15.35 -22.25 17.97
C LEU A 14 14.32 -22.33 16.83
N LEU A 15 14.70 -22.01 15.59
CA LEU A 15 13.76 -21.98 14.46
C LEU A 15 13.42 -23.38 13.95
N LEU A 16 14.34 -24.34 14.11
CA LEU A 16 14.12 -25.73 13.70
C LEU A 16 13.22 -26.51 14.68
N ALA A 17 13.15 -26.06 15.94
CA ALA A 17 12.27 -26.64 16.96
C ALA A 17 10.81 -26.21 16.80
N VAL A 18 10.54 -25.03 16.22
CA VAL A 18 9.16 -24.57 15.92
C VAL A 18 8.58 -25.29 14.70
N LEU A 19 9.42 -25.72 13.76
CA LEU A 19 8.99 -26.39 12.52
C LEU A 19 8.73 -27.91 12.65
N LEU A 20 9.16 -28.54 13.77
CA LEU A 20 9.10 -30.00 13.93
C LEU A 20 8.41 -30.46 15.23
N GLY A 21 7.75 -29.56 15.95
CA GLY A 21 7.12 -29.83 17.25
C GLY A 21 5.62 -30.10 17.18
N VAL A 22 5.24 -31.38 17.26
CA VAL A 22 3.99 -31.90 17.84
C VAL A 22 2.70 -31.69 17.03
N VAL A 23 2.42 -32.59 16.08
CA VAL A 23 1.04 -32.98 15.74
C VAL A 23 0.73 -34.24 16.54
N SER A 24 0.28 -34.06 17.79
CA SER A 24 -0.37 -35.14 18.54
C SER A 24 -1.82 -35.23 18.10
N THR A 25 -2.21 -36.36 17.51
CA THR A 25 -3.59 -36.69 17.17
C THR A 25 -4.39 -36.94 18.45
N LEU A 26 -4.87 -35.87 19.07
CA LEU A 26 -6.07 -35.92 19.89
C LEU A 26 -7.26 -35.79 18.94
N ALA A 27 -8.19 -36.74 19.00
CA ALA A 27 -9.49 -36.62 18.35
C ALA A 27 -10.28 -35.52 19.07
N THR A 28 -9.94 -34.27 18.78
CA THR A 28 -10.72 -33.10 19.20
C THR A 28 -12.06 -33.15 18.49
N ALA A 29 -13.15 -32.97 19.24
CA ALA A 29 -14.48 -32.80 18.68
C ALA A 29 -14.42 -31.80 17.52
N GLN A 30 -14.85 -32.21 16.34
CA GLN A 30 -14.76 -31.38 15.14
C GLN A 30 -15.62 -30.13 15.32
N THR A 31 -14.97 -28.98 15.49
CA THR A 31 -15.62 -27.67 15.38
C THR A 31 -16.24 -27.57 14.00
N LYS A 32 -17.56 -27.39 13.93
CA LYS A 32 -18.25 -27.20 12.65
C LYS A 32 -18.30 -25.72 12.35
N ILE A 33 -17.72 -25.32 11.21
CA ILE A 33 -17.75 -23.95 10.70
C ILE A 33 -18.59 -23.95 9.42
N ALA A 34 -19.63 -23.12 9.37
CA ALA A 34 -20.49 -22.98 8.21
C ALA A 34 -20.71 -21.50 7.88
N LEU A 35 -20.34 -21.09 6.66
CA LEU A 35 -20.66 -19.76 6.15
C LEU A 35 -21.94 -19.83 5.33
N GLN A 36 -22.84 -18.87 5.52
CA GLN A 36 -24.07 -18.71 4.75
C GLN A 36 -24.20 -17.25 4.28
N ASP A 37 -24.75 -17.05 3.07
CA ASP A 37 -25.17 -15.73 2.60
C ASP A 37 -26.59 -15.40 3.09
N ARG A 38 -27.13 -14.26 2.65
CA ARG A 38 -28.48 -13.78 2.99
C ARG A 38 -29.57 -14.74 2.53
N GLU A 39 -29.36 -15.42 1.41
CA GLU A 39 -30.27 -16.38 0.82
C GLU A 39 -30.12 -17.79 1.43
N GLY A 40 -29.14 -17.99 2.31
CA GLY A 40 -28.84 -19.26 2.97
C GLY A 40 -27.96 -20.20 2.15
N ASN A 41 -27.36 -19.73 1.05
CA ASN A 41 -26.45 -20.53 0.25
C ASN A 41 -25.16 -20.77 1.03
N PRO A 42 -24.55 -21.97 0.94
CA PRO A 42 -23.35 -22.29 1.69
C PRO A 42 -22.10 -21.71 1.03
N GLY A 43 -21.26 -21.06 1.84
CA GLY A 43 -19.91 -20.64 1.48
C GLY A 43 -18.91 -21.73 1.85
N ARG A 44 -17.86 -21.89 1.04
CA ARG A 44 -16.84 -22.93 1.26
C ARG A 44 -15.51 -22.32 1.69
N PHE A 45 -15.06 -22.67 2.90
CA PHE A 45 -13.68 -22.45 3.32
C PHE A 45 -12.82 -23.66 2.99
N ASN A 46 -11.55 -23.43 2.71
CA ASN A 46 -10.57 -24.51 2.70
C ASN A 46 -10.17 -24.89 4.16
N GLU A 47 -9.41 -25.98 4.29
CA GLU A 47 -9.01 -26.51 5.59
C GLU A 47 -8.15 -25.51 6.40
N LEU A 48 -7.23 -24.80 5.74
CA LEU A 48 -6.38 -23.81 6.40
C LEU A 48 -7.18 -22.61 6.89
N GLU A 49 -8.13 -22.13 6.09
CA GLU A 49 -9.07 -21.06 6.47
C GLU A 49 -9.94 -21.49 7.66
N THR A 50 -10.42 -22.73 7.65
CA THR A 50 -11.23 -23.28 8.75
C THR A 50 -10.43 -23.31 10.05
N LEU A 51 -9.19 -23.83 10.01
CA LEU A 51 -8.28 -23.85 11.17
C LEU A 51 -7.92 -22.44 11.64
N PHE A 52 -7.68 -21.51 10.72
CA PHE A 52 -7.39 -20.12 11.03
C PHE A 52 -8.57 -19.46 11.74
N ILE A 53 -9.79 -19.59 11.19
CA ILE A 53 -11.02 -19.04 11.78
C ILE A 53 -11.20 -19.60 13.18
N GLN A 54 -11.08 -20.91 13.35
CA GLN A 54 -11.17 -21.56 14.65
C GLN A 54 -10.16 -20.96 15.64
N SER A 55 -8.89 -20.83 15.25
CA SER A 55 -7.85 -20.28 16.12
C SER A 55 -8.12 -18.84 16.56
N ARG A 56 -8.87 -18.06 15.78
CA ARG A 56 -9.28 -16.71 16.17
C ARG A 56 -10.45 -16.72 17.13
N PHE A 57 -11.44 -17.58 16.91
CA PHE A 57 -12.56 -17.73 17.84
C PHE A 57 -12.15 -18.35 19.19
N ASP A 58 -11.10 -19.16 19.22
CA ASP A 58 -10.54 -19.69 20.48
C ASP A 58 -9.94 -18.59 21.37
N LEU A 59 -9.63 -17.41 20.81
CA LEU A 59 -9.19 -16.22 21.55
C LEU A 59 -10.36 -15.37 22.07
N LEU A 60 -11.59 -15.63 21.61
CA LEU A 60 -12.76 -14.85 21.98
C LEU A 60 -13.27 -15.27 23.36
N ASP A 61 -13.03 -14.44 24.37
CA ASP A 61 -13.59 -14.64 25.70
C ASP A 61 -14.95 -13.95 25.86
N LEU A 62 -16.03 -14.69 25.60
CA LEU A 62 -17.40 -14.19 25.76
C LEU A 62 -17.75 -13.79 27.20
N ALA A 63 -17.02 -14.25 28.22
CA ALA A 63 -17.27 -13.87 29.61
C ALA A 63 -16.94 -12.39 29.87
N THR A 64 -16.13 -11.78 29.01
CA THR A 64 -15.81 -10.34 29.05
C THR A 64 -16.85 -9.48 28.33
N CYS A 65 -17.72 -10.09 27.53
CA CYS A 65 -18.73 -9.38 26.76
C CYS A 65 -19.97 -9.05 27.62
N GLN A 66 -20.69 -8.02 27.19
CA GLN A 66 -22.01 -7.72 27.73
C GLN A 66 -23.10 -8.45 26.93
N GLU A 67 -23.92 -9.24 27.63
CA GLU A 67 -25.04 -9.97 27.03
C GLU A 67 -26.32 -9.13 27.00
N ILE A 68 -26.95 -9.06 25.82
CA ILE A 68 -28.24 -8.44 25.60
C ILE A 68 -29.20 -9.49 25.05
N ARG A 69 -30.28 -9.79 25.78
CA ARG A 69 -31.30 -10.72 25.30
C ARG A 69 -32.13 -10.06 24.20
N LEU A 70 -32.27 -10.78 23.08
CA LEU A 70 -33.06 -10.35 21.94
C LEU A 70 -34.40 -11.09 21.91
N ALA A 71 -35.45 -10.37 21.52
CA ALA A 71 -36.80 -10.92 21.40
C ALA A 71 -36.98 -11.80 20.15
N ALA A 72 -36.11 -11.63 19.15
CA ALA A 72 -36.15 -12.34 17.88
C ALA A 72 -34.73 -12.48 17.31
N GLN A 73 -34.57 -13.38 16.34
CA GLN A 73 -33.31 -13.54 15.62
C GLN A 73 -32.95 -12.22 14.90
N PRO A 74 -31.69 -11.77 14.97
CA PRO A 74 -31.20 -10.67 14.15
C PRO A 74 -31.44 -10.96 12.67
N ARG A 75 -31.94 -9.99 11.92
CA ARG A 75 -32.05 -10.14 10.47
C ARG A 75 -30.67 -10.25 9.84
N LEU A 76 -30.52 -11.21 8.94
CA LEU A 76 -29.32 -11.41 8.14
C LEU A 76 -29.34 -10.38 7.01
N ASP A 77 -28.52 -9.34 7.15
CA ASP A 77 -28.43 -8.32 6.10
C ASP A 77 -27.44 -8.73 5.01
N TYR A 78 -26.48 -9.62 5.30
CA TYR A 78 -25.41 -9.94 4.35
C TYR A 78 -24.76 -11.33 4.46
N ARG A 79 -23.94 -11.63 5.49
CA ARG A 79 -23.34 -12.98 5.68
C ARG A 79 -23.34 -13.41 7.14
N GLN A 80 -23.45 -14.71 7.37
CA GLN A 80 -23.45 -15.34 8.68
C GLN A 80 -22.41 -16.46 8.73
N LEU A 81 -21.55 -16.43 9.73
CA LEU A 81 -20.66 -17.53 10.07
C LEU A 81 -21.20 -18.22 11.32
N GLU A 82 -21.57 -19.49 11.18
CA GLU A 82 -21.93 -20.35 12.30
C GLU A 82 -20.70 -21.14 12.76
N ILE A 83 -20.44 -21.11 14.06
CA ILE A 83 -19.38 -21.88 14.70
C ILE A 83 -19.96 -22.67 15.86
N THR A 84 -19.80 -23.99 15.78
CA THR A 84 -20.11 -24.91 16.88
C THR A 84 -18.82 -25.27 17.60
N THR A 85 -18.60 -24.71 18.79
CA THR A 85 -17.38 -24.98 19.57
C THR A 85 -17.54 -26.28 20.36
N ALA A 86 -16.43 -27.02 20.52
CA ALA A 86 -16.40 -28.26 21.29
C ALA A 86 -16.83 -28.08 22.77
N SER A 87 -16.65 -26.88 23.32
CA SER A 87 -17.03 -26.55 24.70
C SER A 87 -18.53 -26.24 24.87
N ARG A 88 -19.27 -26.05 23.77
CA ARG A 88 -20.71 -25.72 23.79
C ARG A 88 -21.46 -26.46 22.67
N ALA A 89 -21.54 -27.78 22.77
CA ALA A 89 -22.20 -28.63 21.78
C ALA A 89 -23.64 -28.20 21.42
N ASP A 90 -24.33 -27.51 22.35
CA ASP A 90 -25.73 -27.10 22.18
C ASP A 90 -25.93 -25.61 21.86
N ASP A 91 -24.87 -24.78 21.80
CA ASP A 91 -24.97 -23.35 21.47
C ASP A 91 -24.15 -23.02 20.22
N ILE A 92 -24.86 -22.63 19.17
CA ILE A 92 -24.25 -22.14 17.92
C ILE A 92 -23.94 -20.66 18.12
N LEU A 93 -22.65 -20.33 18.08
CA LEU A 93 -22.20 -18.94 18.00
C LEU A 93 -22.33 -18.50 16.54
N ARG A 94 -22.99 -17.36 16.34
CA ARG A 94 -23.21 -16.77 15.02
C ARG A 94 -22.54 -15.42 14.97
N LEU A 95 -21.67 -15.28 13.99
CA LEU A 95 -21.07 -14.01 13.64
C LEU A 95 -21.81 -13.43 12.43
N HIS A 96 -22.50 -12.31 12.64
CA HIS A 96 -23.09 -11.54 11.56
C HIS A 96 -22.17 -10.43 11.09
N VAL A 97 -22.11 -10.33 9.77
CA VAL A 97 -21.43 -9.26 9.06
C VAL A 97 -22.53 -8.47 8.39
N ALA A 98 -22.83 -7.27 8.92
CA ALA A 98 -23.64 -6.32 8.17
C ALA A 98 -22.90 -5.92 6.87
N PRO A 99 -23.60 -5.46 5.83
CA PRO A 99 -23.00 -5.07 4.55
C PRO A 99 -21.81 -4.10 4.68
N ASP A 100 -21.82 -3.25 5.71
CA ASP A 100 -20.79 -2.25 5.99
C ASP A 100 -19.77 -2.66 7.07
N VAL A 101 -19.77 -3.89 7.57
CA VAL A 101 -18.90 -4.30 8.69
C VAL A 101 -17.41 -4.17 8.42
N LEU A 102 -16.98 -4.34 7.16
CA LEU A 102 -15.58 -4.08 6.80
C LEU A 102 -15.20 -2.61 6.91
N ARG A 103 -16.18 -1.71 6.84
CA ARG A 103 -15.97 -0.28 6.99
C ARG A 103 -16.10 0.10 8.46
N SER A 104 -17.14 -0.40 9.14
CA SER A 104 -17.54 0.05 10.49
C SER A 104 -16.79 -0.65 11.62
N ASN A 105 -16.11 -1.76 11.32
CA ASN A 105 -15.62 -2.72 12.30
C ASN A 105 -16.71 -3.20 13.29
N ALA A 106 -17.99 -2.96 12.97
CA ALA A 106 -19.10 -3.25 13.87
C ALA A 106 -19.48 -4.72 13.77
N LEU A 107 -18.74 -5.55 14.49
CA LEU A 107 -19.03 -6.97 14.59
C LEU A 107 -20.30 -7.18 15.43
N VAL A 108 -21.28 -7.92 14.91
CA VAL A 108 -22.43 -8.37 15.72
C VAL A 108 -22.28 -9.85 16.01
N LEU A 109 -21.95 -10.16 17.25
CA LEU A 109 -21.87 -11.52 17.77
C LEU A 109 -23.17 -11.86 18.49
N TYR A 110 -23.72 -13.03 18.22
CA TYR A 110 -24.86 -13.51 18.99
C TYR A 110 -24.87 -15.03 19.05
N SER A 111 -25.58 -15.58 20.03
CA SER A 111 -25.82 -17.01 20.16
C SER A 111 -27.28 -17.27 20.48
N GLY A 112 -27.77 -18.46 20.14
CA GLY A 112 -29.10 -18.89 20.54
C GLY A 112 -29.82 -19.74 19.52
N SER A 113 -31.08 -20.01 19.83
CA SER A 113 -32.04 -20.69 18.97
C SER A 113 -33.44 -20.16 19.27
N GLU A 114 -34.42 -20.47 18.43
CA GLU A 114 -35.82 -20.12 18.73
C GLU A 114 -36.29 -20.68 20.07
N GLU A 115 -35.79 -21.86 20.46
CA GLU A 115 -36.16 -22.51 21.72
C GLU A 115 -35.49 -21.90 22.95
N LYS A 116 -34.22 -21.49 22.84
CA LYS A 116 -33.42 -20.98 23.96
C LYS A 116 -33.45 -19.45 24.09
N GLY A 117 -33.99 -18.76 23.09
CA GLY A 117 -33.88 -17.32 22.94
C GLY A 117 -32.52 -16.90 22.37
N TRP A 118 -32.45 -15.63 21.98
CA TRP A 118 -31.29 -15.05 21.29
C TRP A 118 -30.55 -14.11 22.25
N VAL A 119 -29.22 -14.14 22.22
CA VAL A 119 -28.34 -13.29 23.04
C VAL A 119 -27.32 -12.62 22.14
N GLU A 120 -27.31 -11.29 22.10
CA GLU A 120 -26.27 -10.48 21.46
C GLU A 120 -25.14 -10.22 22.46
N TYR A 121 -23.91 -10.34 21.99
CA TYR A 121 -22.71 -10.01 22.75
C TYR A 121 -22.17 -8.67 22.25
N THR A 122 -22.13 -7.69 23.15
CA THR A 122 -21.63 -6.34 22.90
C THR A 122 -20.39 -6.07 23.76
N ASN A 123 -19.60 -5.05 23.40
CA ASN A 123 -18.35 -4.69 24.10
C ASN A 123 -17.33 -5.85 24.22
N CYS A 124 -17.33 -6.76 23.24
CA CYS A 124 -16.33 -7.81 23.15
C CYS A 124 -14.99 -7.27 22.63
N GLU A 125 -13.87 -7.86 23.04
CA GLU A 125 -12.57 -7.64 22.39
C GLU A 125 -12.55 -8.42 21.07
N THR A 126 -12.83 -7.76 19.95
CA THR A 126 -13.03 -8.42 18.64
C THR A 126 -11.92 -8.18 17.63
N ASP A 127 -10.82 -7.53 18.02
CA ASP A 127 -9.75 -7.13 17.10
C ASP A 127 -9.13 -8.32 16.36
N HIS A 128 -9.07 -9.47 17.03
CA HIS A 128 -8.57 -10.72 16.46
C HIS A 128 -9.54 -11.38 15.46
N LEU A 129 -10.79 -10.93 15.36
CA LEU A 129 -11.79 -11.41 14.41
C LEU A 129 -11.80 -10.60 13.10
N LEU A 130 -11.12 -9.46 13.02
CA LEU A 130 -11.01 -8.68 11.77
C LEU A 130 -10.49 -9.51 10.58
N PRO A 131 -9.45 -10.36 10.72
CA PRO A 131 -9.02 -11.23 9.63
C PRO A 131 -10.07 -12.27 9.24
N VAL A 132 -10.89 -12.73 10.19
CA VAL A 132 -12.01 -13.65 9.91
C VAL A 132 -13.05 -12.94 9.06
N LEU A 133 -13.36 -11.67 9.36
CA LEU A 133 -14.28 -10.88 8.54
C LEU A 133 -13.79 -10.75 7.09
N ALA A 134 -12.49 -10.48 6.89
CA ALA A 134 -11.92 -10.43 5.56
C ALA A 134 -12.09 -11.77 4.80
N LEU A 135 -11.88 -12.90 5.48
CA LEU A 135 -12.14 -14.23 4.90
C LEU A 135 -13.63 -14.42 4.59
N MET A 136 -14.51 -14.20 5.57
CA MET A 136 -15.95 -14.31 5.42
C MET A 136 -16.48 -13.51 4.23
N VAL A 137 -15.88 -12.35 3.94
CA VAL A 137 -16.32 -11.47 2.86
C VAL A 137 -15.71 -11.85 1.49
N THR A 138 -14.55 -12.52 1.48
CA THR A 138 -13.87 -12.92 0.24
C THR A 138 -14.20 -14.34 -0.23
N THR A 139 -14.82 -15.16 0.62
CA THR A 139 -15.30 -16.51 0.26
C THR A 139 -16.35 -16.45 -0.84
N SER A 140 -16.21 -17.31 -1.86
CA SER A 140 -17.17 -17.46 -2.96
C SER A 140 -18.35 -18.35 -2.57
N PHE A 141 -19.55 -18.01 -3.08
CA PHE A 141 -20.75 -18.84 -3.01
C PHE A 141 -21.10 -19.36 -4.41
N GLU A 142 -21.79 -20.50 -4.50
CA GLU A 142 -22.11 -21.17 -5.77
C GLU A 142 -22.98 -20.30 -6.71
N ASP A 143 -23.80 -19.39 -6.16
CA ASP A 143 -24.71 -18.52 -6.93
C ASP A 143 -24.44 -17.00 -6.77
N ALA A 144 -23.35 -16.62 -6.09
CA ALA A 144 -23.01 -15.21 -5.97
C ALA A 144 -22.64 -14.64 -7.34
N THR A 145 -23.35 -13.60 -7.77
CA THR A 145 -22.95 -12.86 -8.97
C THR A 145 -21.51 -12.37 -8.79
N PRO A 146 -20.64 -12.49 -9.81
CA PRO A 146 -19.23 -12.06 -9.74
C PRO A 146 -19.05 -10.64 -9.19
N VAL A 147 -20.06 -9.83 -9.43
CA VAL A 147 -20.18 -8.42 -9.07
C VAL A 147 -20.27 -8.20 -7.55
N SER A 148 -21.08 -9.00 -6.83
CA SER A 148 -21.23 -8.86 -5.37
C SER A 148 -19.95 -9.21 -4.60
N LEU A 149 -19.28 -10.30 -4.99
CA LEU A 149 -17.98 -10.74 -4.44
C LEU A 149 -16.87 -9.73 -4.70
N MET A 150 -16.92 -9.07 -5.86
CA MET A 150 -15.93 -8.07 -6.23
C MET A 150 -16.03 -6.82 -5.34
N LYS A 151 -17.24 -6.27 -5.16
CA LYS A 151 -17.52 -5.15 -4.24
C LYS A 151 -16.86 -5.36 -2.89
N GLN A 152 -17.11 -6.53 -2.37
CA GLN A 152 -16.74 -7.00 -1.05
C GLN A 152 -15.23 -7.20 -0.88
N ARG A 153 -14.58 -7.83 -1.86
CA ARG A 153 -13.14 -7.97 -1.89
C ARG A 153 -12.45 -6.61 -1.96
N VAL A 154 -12.94 -5.67 -2.77
CA VAL A 154 -12.27 -4.38 -2.89
C VAL A 154 -12.47 -3.52 -1.64
N LEU A 155 -13.65 -3.56 -1.01
CA LEU A 155 -13.85 -2.91 0.29
C LEU A 155 -12.98 -3.53 1.38
N ALA A 156 -12.81 -4.84 1.42
CA ALA A 156 -11.91 -5.51 2.37
C ALA A 156 -10.45 -5.09 2.16
N GLN A 157 -10.00 -5.07 0.90
CA GLN A 157 -8.64 -4.71 0.53
C GLN A 157 -8.29 -3.23 0.71
N ASN A 158 -9.28 -2.35 0.90
CA ASN A 158 -9.05 -0.91 0.96
C ASN A 158 -9.70 -0.21 2.16
N SER A 159 -10.22 -0.97 3.14
CA SER A 159 -10.83 -0.44 4.37
C SER A 159 -9.80 -0.10 5.45
N GLY A 160 -8.58 -0.62 5.35
CA GLY A 160 -7.48 -0.36 6.27
C GLY A 160 -6.41 0.59 5.74
N LEU A 161 -5.34 0.75 6.52
CA LEU A 161 -4.11 1.40 6.09
C LEU A 161 -3.39 0.49 5.09
N THR A 162 -3.23 0.96 3.86
CA THR A 162 -2.62 0.20 2.76
C THR A 162 -1.55 1.04 2.06
N SER A 163 -0.65 0.46 1.27
CA SER A 163 0.32 1.24 0.49
C SER A 163 -0.37 2.09 -0.58
N HIS A 164 0.08 3.34 -0.72
CA HIS A 164 -0.28 4.18 -1.87
C HIS A 164 0.72 4.01 -3.02
N GLU A 165 2.01 4.19 -2.72
CA GLU A 165 3.16 3.80 -3.53
C GLU A 165 3.91 2.64 -2.84
N PRO A 166 4.81 1.92 -3.53
CA PRO A 166 5.57 0.85 -2.90
C PRO A 166 6.46 1.36 -1.76
N ASN A 167 6.38 0.71 -0.60
CA ASN A 167 7.31 0.90 0.51
C ASN A 167 8.63 0.21 0.18
N ARG A 168 9.76 0.90 0.35
CA ARG A 168 11.08 0.41 -0.13
C ARG A 168 12.19 0.75 0.83
N LEU A 169 13.19 -0.12 0.85
CA LEU A 169 14.47 0.11 1.52
C LEU A 169 15.59 -0.35 0.58
N MET A 170 16.55 0.53 0.27
CA MET A 170 17.54 0.30 -0.76
C MET A 170 18.91 0.85 -0.37
N ALA A 171 19.98 0.14 -0.72
CA ALA A 171 21.30 0.74 -0.83
C ALA A 171 21.42 1.35 -2.24
N ARG A 172 21.49 2.67 -2.33
CA ARG A 172 21.48 3.45 -3.57
C ARG A 172 22.77 4.23 -3.74
N ARG A 173 23.18 4.45 -4.98
CA ARG A 173 24.26 5.35 -5.37
C ARG A 173 23.81 6.22 -6.53
N ASP A 174 24.12 7.51 -6.42
CA ASP A 174 23.79 8.53 -7.40
C ASP A 174 25.07 9.18 -7.94
N SER A 175 25.11 9.49 -9.24
CA SER A 175 26.29 10.08 -9.89
C SER A 175 26.54 11.54 -9.51
N ASP A 176 25.51 12.22 -9.02
CA ASP A 176 25.47 13.63 -8.66
C ASP A 176 25.59 13.89 -7.14
N ASP A 177 25.75 12.83 -6.34
CA ASP A 177 25.89 12.84 -4.88
C ASP A 177 27.21 12.13 -4.46
N VAL A 178 27.33 11.75 -3.19
CA VAL A 178 28.49 11.04 -2.66
C VAL A 178 28.78 9.74 -3.43
N SER A 179 30.05 9.42 -3.58
CA SER A 179 30.50 8.27 -4.38
C SER A 179 30.21 6.91 -3.71
N SER A 180 29.95 6.89 -2.41
CA SER A 180 29.60 5.70 -1.63
C SER A 180 28.09 5.43 -1.66
N PRO A 181 27.64 4.16 -1.57
CA PRO A 181 26.24 3.86 -1.36
C PRO A 181 25.69 4.50 -0.07
N PHE A 182 24.44 4.94 -0.12
CA PHE A 182 23.66 5.41 1.02
C PHE A 182 22.35 4.63 1.10
N MET A 183 21.68 4.67 2.25
CA MET A 183 20.40 4.00 2.45
C MET A 183 19.26 4.90 1.98
N ASP A 184 18.52 4.52 0.96
CA ASP A 184 17.33 5.22 0.47
C ASP A 184 16.08 4.43 0.85
N PHE A 185 15.08 5.09 1.41
CA PHE A 185 13.84 4.41 1.79
C PHE A 185 12.61 5.27 1.54
N THR A 186 11.54 4.59 1.16
CA THR A 186 10.22 5.18 0.90
C THR A 186 9.22 4.57 1.87
N VAL A 187 8.50 5.45 2.56
CA VAL A 187 7.34 5.10 3.38
C VAL A 187 6.10 5.69 2.72
N SER A 188 5.15 4.85 2.36
CA SER A 188 3.94 5.27 1.66
C SER A 188 2.72 4.54 2.18
N SER A 189 1.66 5.30 2.45
CA SER A 189 0.39 4.75 2.90
C SER A 189 -0.78 5.58 2.40
N LYS A 190 -1.94 4.95 2.28
CA LYS A 190 -3.25 5.57 2.07
C LYS A 190 -4.23 5.06 3.11
N TYR A 191 -5.14 5.94 3.47
CA TYR A 191 -6.20 5.72 4.44
C TYR A 191 -7.54 6.17 3.85
N PRO A 192 -8.58 5.32 3.86
CA PRO A 192 -9.91 5.71 3.40
C PRO A 192 -10.53 6.75 4.35
N VAL A 193 -11.03 7.86 3.81
CA VAL A 193 -11.65 8.93 4.59
C VAL A 193 -13.17 8.74 4.60
N PHE A 194 -13.76 8.81 5.79
CA PHE A 194 -15.19 8.55 6.02
C PHE A 194 -15.73 7.25 5.43
N PRO A 195 -15.03 6.09 5.59
CA PRO A 195 -15.50 4.83 5.00
C PRO A 195 -16.92 4.44 5.49
N ASN A 196 -17.32 4.95 6.67
CA ASN A 196 -18.57 4.62 7.37
C ASN A 196 -19.72 5.61 7.20
N SER A 197 -19.51 6.71 6.49
CA SER A 197 -20.56 7.71 6.36
C SER A 197 -21.58 7.28 5.30
N GLN A 198 -22.76 6.85 5.75
CA GLN A 198 -23.86 6.44 4.85
C GLN A 198 -24.20 7.54 3.83
N ALA A 199 -24.35 8.79 4.28
CA ALA A 199 -24.67 9.90 3.39
C ALA A 199 -23.61 10.13 2.29
N ILE A 200 -22.33 9.93 2.63
CA ILE A 200 -21.22 10.04 1.67
C ILE A 200 -21.22 8.85 0.72
N ASN A 201 -21.47 7.65 1.23
CA ASN A 201 -21.55 6.42 0.44
C ASN A 201 -22.73 6.43 -0.55
N ASP A 202 -23.87 7.00 -0.15
CA ASP A 202 -25.03 7.19 -1.02
C ASP A 202 -24.70 8.19 -2.14
N ALA A 203 -24.00 9.28 -1.81
CA ALA A 203 -23.52 10.24 -2.80
C ALA A 203 -22.51 9.60 -3.78
N TYR A 204 -21.59 8.77 -3.28
CA TYR A 204 -20.64 8.02 -4.10
C TYR A 204 -21.38 7.10 -5.07
N THR A 205 -22.37 6.36 -4.58
CA THR A 205 -23.18 5.44 -5.41
C THR A 205 -23.93 6.20 -6.50
N SER A 206 -24.53 7.35 -6.17
CA SER A 206 -25.20 8.19 -7.17
C SER A 206 -24.24 8.71 -8.25
N LEU A 207 -23.00 9.08 -7.86
CA LEU A 207 -22.01 9.59 -8.79
C LEU A 207 -21.45 8.48 -9.68
N THR A 208 -21.14 7.31 -9.12
CA THR A 208 -20.63 6.17 -9.90
C THR A 208 -21.65 5.70 -10.93
N ASN A 209 -22.93 5.63 -10.56
CA ASN A 209 -24.00 5.25 -11.51
C ASN A 209 -24.13 6.27 -12.66
N THR A 210 -23.92 7.55 -12.37
CA THR A 210 -23.92 8.59 -13.40
C THR A 210 -22.68 8.46 -14.31
N MET A 211 -21.52 8.19 -13.70
CA MET A 211 -20.24 8.02 -14.40
C MET A 211 -20.20 6.77 -15.28
N GLU A 212 -20.88 5.70 -14.90
CA GLU A 212 -21.00 4.46 -15.69
C GLU A 212 -21.60 4.72 -17.08
N TYR A 213 -22.49 5.70 -17.20
CA TYR A 213 -23.00 6.14 -18.51
C TYR A 213 -21.92 6.73 -19.42
N PHE A 214 -20.87 7.32 -18.84
CA PHE A 214 -19.80 8.02 -19.56
C PHE A 214 -18.51 7.18 -19.69
N LEU A 215 -18.31 6.20 -18.80
CA LEU A 215 -17.13 5.33 -18.80
C LEU A 215 -17.47 4.01 -19.52
N PRO A 216 -16.89 3.74 -20.70
CA PRO A 216 -17.18 2.50 -21.43
C PRO A 216 -16.70 1.26 -20.68
N GLY A 217 -17.62 0.33 -20.40
CA GLY A 217 -17.36 -0.99 -19.82
C GLY A 217 -18.60 -1.54 -19.13
N ASP A 218 -18.69 -2.87 -19.02
CA ASP A 218 -19.77 -3.57 -18.27
C ASP A 218 -19.41 -3.77 -16.79
N ASP A 219 -18.45 -2.99 -16.27
CA ASP A 219 -17.91 -3.14 -14.93
C ASP A 219 -18.64 -2.21 -13.94
N GLU A 220 -19.04 -2.73 -12.77
CA GLU A 220 -19.43 -1.88 -11.65
C GLU A 220 -18.23 -1.04 -11.16
N TYR A 221 -18.46 0.26 -11.02
CA TYR A 221 -17.48 1.20 -10.49
C TYR A 221 -17.77 1.54 -9.02
N TYR A 222 -16.71 1.69 -8.24
CA TYR A 222 -16.79 2.17 -6.87
C TYR A 222 -15.96 3.42 -6.68
N MET A 223 -16.38 4.24 -5.73
CA MET A 223 -15.72 5.48 -5.38
C MET A 223 -15.40 5.52 -3.89
N GLN A 224 -14.21 6.04 -3.55
CA GLN A 224 -13.80 6.29 -2.16
C GLN A 224 -12.82 7.46 -2.12
N LEU A 225 -12.99 8.33 -1.12
CA LEU A 225 -12.00 9.37 -0.78
C LEU A 225 -10.86 8.75 0.04
N TYR A 226 -9.62 9.06 -0.32
CA TYR A 226 -8.42 8.70 0.41
C TYR A 226 -7.61 9.92 0.78
N LEU A 227 -7.00 9.83 1.96
CA LEU A 227 -5.82 10.59 2.33
C LEU A 227 -4.61 9.67 2.16
N ALA A 228 -3.61 10.10 1.43
CA ALA A 228 -2.35 9.39 1.31
C ALA A 228 -1.18 10.25 1.73
N PHE A 229 -0.10 9.59 2.12
CA PHE A 229 1.17 10.21 2.41
C PHE A 229 2.28 9.34 1.84
N THR A 230 3.22 9.96 1.14
CA THR A 230 4.48 9.32 0.75
C THR A 230 5.67 10.17 1.17
N GLY A 231 6.56 9.59 1.98
CA GLY A 231 7.85 10.15 2.33
C GLY A 231 8.99 9.35 1.68
N ARG A 232 10.02 10.05 1.18
CA ARG A 232 11.28 9.44 0.75
C ARG A 232 12.46 10.10 1.46
N PHE A 233 13.39 9.28 1.93
CA PHE A 233 14.51 9.69 2.77
C PHE A 233 15.79 9.01 2.33
N SER A 234 16.92 9.67 2.56
CA SER A 234 18.26 9.10 2.33
C SER A 234 19.12 9.23 3.59
N GLN A 235 19.69 8.14 4.07
CA GLN A 235 20.60 8.11 5.21
C GLN A 235 22.03 7.81 4.78
N TYR A 236 22.95 8.72 5.13
CA TYR A 236 24.34 8.69 4.68
C TYR A 236 25.27 7.95 5.65
N ILE A 237 25.10 6.63 5.75
CA ILE A 237 25.85 5.80 6.69
C ILE A 237 27.33 5.72 6.28
N GLY A 238 28.21 6.31 7.10
CA GLY A 238 29.66 6.25 6.93
C GLY A 238 30.23 7.19 5.86
N SER A 239 29.41 8.03 5.24
CA SER A 239 29.82 8.97 4.19
C SER A 239 29.61 10.45 4.55
N ARG A 240 28.79 10.74 5.55
CA ARG A 240 28.58 12.07 6.13
C ARG A 240 28.63 11.99 7.66
N GLU A 241 28.97 13.10 8.30
CA GLU A 241 29.11 13.17 9.75
C GLU A 241 27.81 12.80 10.46
N SER A 242 27.89 11.91 11.47
CA SER A 242 26.73 11.43 12.25
C SER A 242 25.67 10.64 11.48
N ALA A 243 25.96 10.18 10.25
CA ALA A 243 25.05 9.39 9.41
C ALA A 243 23.63 9.99 9.31
N PRO A 244 23.53 11.26 8.83
CA PRO A 244 22.30 12.03 8.86
C PRO A 244 21.25 11.41 7.93
N VAL A 245 19.98 11.60 8.32
CA VAL A 245 18.82 11.27 7.47
C VAL A 245 18.34 12.55 6.82
N MET A 246 18.42 12.60 5.49
CA MET A 246 17.96 13.73 4.69
C MET A 246 16.58 13.40 4.12
N ALA A 247 15.61 14.26 4.39
CA ALA A 247 14.31 14.18 3.74
C ALA A 247 14.45 14.61 2.27
N ARG A 248 14.10 13.71 1.35
CA ARG A 248 14.17 13.95 -0.09
C ARG A 248 12.82 14.39 -0.65
N ARG A 249 11.74 13.91 -0.05
CA ARG A 249 10.35 14.20 -0.47
C ARG A 249 9.36 13.88 0.66
N PHE A 250 8.40 14.77 0.84
CA PHE A 250 7.13 14.58 1.53
C PHE A 250 6.01 14.86 0.53
N ASN A 251 5.03 13.97 0.45
CA ASN A 251 3.99 14.04 -0.56
C ASN A 251 2.62 13.60 0.00
N PRO A 252 1.95 14.44 0.80
CA PRO A 252 0.54 14.24 1.15
C PRO A 252 -0.38 14.47 -0.05
N GLU A 253 -1.40 13.63 -0.17
CA GLU A 253 -2.40 13.67 -1.24
C GLU A 253 -3.81 13.43 -0.70
N LEU A 254 -4.79 14.13 -1.25
CA LEU A 254 -6.22 13.91 -1.00
C LEU A 254 -6.91 13.66 -2.34
N PHE A 255 -7.53 12.49 -2.49
CA PHE A 255 -8.09 12.09 -3.79
C PHE A 255 -9.26 11.13 -3.72
N TYR A 256 -10.08 11.21 -4.75
CA TYR A 256 -11.08 10.19 -5.03
C TYR A 256 -10.51 9.14 -5.95
N ARG A 257 -10.67 7.87 -5.58
CA ARG A 257 -10.40 6.74 -6.48
C ARG A 257 -11.72 6.18 -7.00
N PHE A 258 -11.79 6.02 -8.31
CA PHE A 258 -12.80 5.26 -9.04
C PHE A 258 -12.17 3.95 -9.50
N TRP A 259 -12.61 2.78 -9.02
CA TRP A 259 -12.01 1.51 -9.43
C TRP A 259 -13.02 0.53 -10.00
N SER A 260 -12.54 -0.35 -10.88
CA SER A 260 -13.25 -1.55 -11.31
C SER A 260 -12.56 -2.80 -10.74
N GLY A 261 -13.29 -3.92 -10.71
CA GLY A 261 -12.86 -5.15 -10.05
C GLY A 261 -11.54 -5.78 -10.51
N SER A 262 -10.98 -5.33 -11.64
CA SER A 262 -9.78 -5.88 -12.25
C SER A 262 -8.46 -5.33 -11.69
N GLY A 263 -8.48 -4.48 -10.65
CA GLY A 263 -7.30 -3.73 -10.19
C GLY A 263 -7.02 -2.48 -11.03
N SER A 264 -7.95 -2.13 -11.92
CA SER A 264 -7.95 -0.91 -12.71
C SER A 264 -8.63 0.22 -11.95
N TYR A 265 -8.09 1.43 -12.00
CA TYR A 265 -8.66 2.59 -11.32
C TYR A 265 -8.28 3.92 -11.96
N ILE A 266 -9.03 4.96 -11.58
CA ILE A 266 -8.75 6.36 -11.85
C ILE A 266 -8.69 7.09 -10.52
N ASP A 267 -7.60 7.79 -10.24
CA ASP A 267 -7.52 8.74 -9.12
C ASP A 267 -7.65 10.17 -9.64
N ILE A 268 -8.44 10.99 -8.96
CA ILE A 268 -8.53 12.43 -9.20
C ILE A 268 -8.42 13.14 -7.87
N GLY A 269 -7.52 14.11 -7.75
CA GLY A 269 -7.34 14.80 -6.48
C GLY A 269 -6.32 15.92 -6.53
N VAL A 270 -5.88 16.31 -5.33
CA VAL A 270 -4.87 17.34 -5.09
C VAL A 270 -3.76 16.77 -4.22
N GLY A 271 -2.56 17.30 -4.38
CA GLY A 271 -1.42 16.95 -3.55
C GLY A 271 -0.48 18.11 -3.36
N HIS A 272 0.44 17.92 -2.42
CA HIS A 272 1.53 18.83 -2.15
C HIS A 272 2.82 18.02 -2.05
N GLU A 273 3.86 18.42 -2.76
CA GLU A 273 5.16 17.77 -2.78
C GLU A 273 6.21 18.76 -2.28
N SER A 274 6.92 18.47 -1.19
CA SER A 274 8.00 19.31 -0.66
C SER A 274 9.13 18.51 -0.05
N ASN A 275 10.28 19.13 0.23
CA ASN A 275 11.40 18.47 0.94
C ASN A 275 11.49 18.86 2.42
N GLY A 276 10.63 19.76 2.90
CA GLY A 276 10.58 20.19 4.30
C GLY A 276 11.74 21.08 4.74
N GLN A 277 12.47 21.66 3.79
CA GLN A 277 13.59 22.56 4.05
C GLN A 277 13.14 24.02 4.06
N ARG A 278 14.05 24.96 4.31
CA ARG A 278 13.70 26.37 4.55
C ARG A 278 14.59 27.41 3.89
N ILE A 279 15.74 27.03 3.31
CA ILE A 279 16.66 28.02 2.75
C ILE A 279 16.16 28.44 1.36
N ASP A 280 15.80 29.71 1.23
CA ASP A 280 15.31 30.33 0.00
C ASP A 280 16.04 31.64 -0.35
N THR A 281 17.09 31.98 0.39
CA THR A 281 17.91 33.19 0.20
C THR A 281 19.39 32.87 0.00
N PRO A 282 20.11 33.66 -0.82
CA PRO A 282 21.53 33.43 -1.08
C PRO A 282 22.39 33.63 0.17
N GLU A 283 22.01 34.55 1.07
CA GLU A 283 22.74 34.78 2.33
C GLU A 283 22.65 33.56 3.25
N ALA A 284 21.45 33.02 3.46
CA ALA A 284 21.25 31.83 4.29
C ALA A 284 21.97 30.61 3.71
N PHE A 285 21.96 30.45 2.37
CA PHE A 285 22.70 29.39 1.70
C PHE A 285 24.22 29.52 1.88
N ALA A 286 24.76 30.73 1.77
CA ALA A 286 26.19 30.98 1.98
C ALA A 286 26.62 30.69 3.44
N PHE A 287 25.76 30.99 4.41
CA PHE A 287 25.99 30.62 5.82
C PHE A 287 26.02 29.10 6.00
N GLU A 288 25.05 28.39 5.43
CA GLU A 288 25.00 26.92 5.50
C GLU A 288 26.25 26.28 4.86
N MET A 289 26.69 26.77 3.69
CA MET A 289 27.94 26.32 3.06
C MET A 289 29.16 26.54 3.95
N LEU A 290 29.22 27.68 4.65
CA LEU A 290 30.30 27.99 5.59
C LEU A 290 30.29 27.04 6.79
N ASP A 291 29.12 26.70 7.32
CA ASP A 291 28.99 25.76 8.43
C ASP A 291 29.53 24.37 8.06
N TYR A 292 29.16 23.83 6.89
CA TYR A 292 29.73 22.58 6.37
C TYR A 292 31.26 22.67 6.19
N LYS A 293 31.75 23.79 5.63
CA LYS A 293 33.19 24.03 5.47
C LYS A 293 33.93 24.02 6.80
N LEU A 294 33.38 24.66 7.82
CA LEU A 294 33.96 24.74 9.17
C LEU A 294 33.95 23.40 9.88
N ALA A 295 32.95 22.55 9.60
CA ALA A 295 32.91 21.15 10.03
C ALA A 295 33.89 20.23 9.26
N GLY A 296 34.55 20.73 8.21
CA GLY A 296 35.45 19.94 7.36
C GLY A 296 34.72 19.06 6.36
N GLU A 297 33.43 19.31 6.13
CA GLU A 297 32.59 18.62 5.16
C GLU A 297 32.53 19.38 3.82
N PRO A 298 32.17 18.70 2.71
CA PRO A 298 31.98 19.36 1.42
C PRO A 298 30.86 20.42 1.45
N GLU A 299 31.17 21.64 1.02
CA GLU A 299 30.22 22.78 1.01
C GLU A 299 28.93 22.50 0.23
N TRP A 300 28.98 21.65 -0.80
CA TRP A 300 27.81 21.32 -1.62
C TRP A 300 26.75 20.51 -0.88
N PHE A 301 27.03 19.97 0.31
CA PHE A 301 26.01 19.36 1.16
C PHE A 301 24.94 20.37 1.61
N ALA A 302 25.26 21.67 1.67
CA ALA A 302 24.31 22.74 1.95
C ALA A 302 23.12 22.75 0.98
N ARG A 303 23.26 22.19 -0.22
CA ARG A 303 22.19 22.09 -1.22
C ARG A 303 20.99 21.32 -0.67
N ASP A 304 21.22 20.33 0.19
CA ASP A 304 20.13 19.56 0.79
C ASP A 304 19.23 20.39 1.73
N SER A 305 19.65 21.59 2.12
CA SER A 305 18.89 22.54 2.97
C SER A 305 18.06 23.56 2.15
N LEU A 306 18.14 23.53 0.82
CA LEU A 306 17.37 24.41 -0.07
C LEU A 306 15.88 24.05 -0.09
N SER A 307 15.01 25.05 0.07
CA SER A 307 13.56 24.86 0.09
C SER A 307 13.02 24.51 -1.29
N ARG A 308 12.14 23.49 -1.33
CA ARG A 308 11.42 23.03 -2.52
C ARG A 308 10.02 22.57 -2.15
N GLY A 309 9.04 22.96 -2.95
CA GLY A 309 7.62 22.80 -2.64
C GLY A 309 6.71 23.14 -3.82
N TRP A 310 5.75 22.28 -4.12
CA TRP A 310 4.72 22.50 -5.14
C TRP A 310 3.37 21.90 -4.74
N ASP A 311 2.30 22.65 -4.97
CA ASP A 311 0.94 22.11 -5.00
C ASP A 311 0.56 21.69 -6.42
N TYR A 312 -0.23 20.62 -6.55
CA TYR A 312 -0.66 20.12 -7.85
C TYR A 312 -2.05 19.50 -7.83
N ASN A 313 -2.71 19.54 -8.99
CA ASN A 313 -3.82 18.66 -9.29
C ASN A 313 -3.26 17.34 -9.85
N MET A 314 -3.87 16.22 -9.49
CA MET A 314 -3.49 14.93 -10.01
C MET A 314 -4.61 14.16 -10.70
N LEU A 315 -4.20 13.44 -11.73
CA LEU A 315 -4.97 12.41 -12.40
C LEU A 315 -4.08 11.18 -12.54
N THR A 316 -4.50 10.05 -11.98
CA THR A 316 -3.86 8.75 -12.23
C THR A 316 -4.85 7.84 -12.92
N TRP A 317 -4.41 7.15 -13.96
CA TRP A 317 -5.17 6.08 -14.60
C TRP A 317 -4.33 4.81 -14.56
N GLN A 318 -4.84 3.76 -13.94
CA GLN A 318 -4.22 2.43 -13.92
C GLN A 318 -5.15 1.43 -14.59
N ARG A 319 -4.59 0.58 -15.46
CA ARG A 319 -5.30 -0.51 -16.10
C ARG A 319 -4.49 -1.79 -16.01
N THR A 320 -5.14 -2.84 -15.53
CA THR A 320 -4.63 -4.20 -15.59
C THR A 320 -5.28 -4.90 -16.79
N TRP A 321 -4.48 -5.19 -17.81
CA TRP A 321 -4.97 -5.77 -19.08
C TRP A 321 -5.25 -7.27 -18.95
N HIS A 322 -4.44 -7.94 -18.13
CA HIS A 322 -4.59 -9.31 -17.67
C HIS A 322 -3.72 -9.49 -16.43
N GLU A 323 -3.73 -10.66 -15.79
CA GLU A 323 -3.03 -10.99 -14.53
C GLU A 323 -1.53 -10.61 -14.45
N ARG A 324 -0.91 -10.29 -15.60
CA ARG A 324 0.53 -10.03 -15.68
C ARG A 324 0.89 -8.64 -16.15
N LEU A 325 0.02 -7.94 -16.86
CA LEU A 325 0.37 -6.67 -17.48
C LEU A 325 -0.49 -5.56 -16.88
N THR A 326 0.17 -4.61 -16.22
CA THR A 326 -0.46 -3.40 -15.70
C THR A 326 0.24 -2.18 -16.28
N THR A 327 -0.56 -1.23 -16.73
CA THR A 327 -0.10 0.08 -17.19
C THR A 327 -0.67 1.15 -16.29
N GLN A 328 0.12 2.17 -15.96
CA GLN A 328 -0.37 3.31 -15.21
C GLN A 328 0.17 4.60 -15.82
N VAL A 329 -0.70 5.58 -15.98
CA VAL A 329 -0.37 6.94 -16.40
C VAL A 329 -0.67 7.86 -15.22
N LYS A 330 0.27 8.69 -14.81
CA LYS A 330 0.07 9.75 -13.83
C LYS A 330 0.31 11.11 -14.49
N LEU A 331 -0.59 12.04 -14.21
CA LEU A 331 -0.47 13.45 -14.53
C LEU A 331 -0.49 14.23 -13.21
N ARG A 332 0.50 15.08 -13.01
CA ARG A 332 0.55 16.10 -11.96
C ARG A 332 0.70 17.45 -12.63
N HIS A 333 -0.31 18.29 -12.47
CA HIS A 333 -0.31 19.65 -12.98
C HIS A 333 -0.03 20.62 -11.83
N TYR A 334 1.18 21.20 -11.80
CA TYR A 334 1.62 22.09 -10.74
C TYR A 334 0.93 23.45 -10.84
N LEU A 335 0.47 23.93 -9.69
CA LEU A 335 -0.25 25.19 -9.55
C LEU A 335 0.74 26.36 -9.41
N SER A 336 0.44 27.46 -10.07
CA SER A 336 1.18 28.72 -9.86
C SER A 336 0.85 29.38 -8.53
N HIS A 337 -0.37 29.13 -8.03
CA HIS A 337 -0.86 29.55 -6.73
C HIS A 337 -1.54 28.33 -6.09
N GLY A 338 -0.86 27.73 -5.12
CA GLY A 338 -1.33 26.53 -4.44
C GLY A 338 -2.44 26.80 -3.42
N LEU A 339 -3.00 25.70 -2.91
CA LEU A 339 -4.00 25.73 -1.84
C LEU A 339 -3.36 25.71 -0.44
N LEU A 340 -2.19 25.07 -0.32
CA LEU A 340 -1.44 24.85 0.91
C LEU A 340 -0.20 25.74 0.97
N GLN A 341 0.41 26.00 -0.18
CA GLN A 341 1.47 27.00 -0.34
C GLN A 341 1.03 28.04 -1.37
N ASN A 342 1.54 29.27 -1.26
CA ASN A 342 1.24 30.32 -2.23
C ASN A 342 1.96 30.04 -3.56
N ALA A 343 3.15 30.61 -3.76
CA ALA A 343 3.93 30.38 -4.97
C ALA A 343 4.70 29.04 -4.89
N PRO A 344 5.00 28.41 -6.04
CA PRO A 344 5.93 27.28 -6.09
C PRO A 344 7.35 27.69 -5.68
N GLU A 345 8.03 26.83 -4.92
CA GLU A 345 9.42 27.01 -4.52
C GLU A 345 10.33 26.36 -5.58
N GLU A 346 10.55 27.10 -6.66
CA GLU A 346 11.37 26.69 -7.80
C GLU A 346 12.88 26.86 -7.54
N TYR A 347 13.70 26.36 -8.47
CA TYR A 347 15.12 26.69 -8.54
C TYR A 347 15.35 28.20 -8.64
N ASN A 348 16.13 28.75 -7.70
CA ASN A 348 16.42 30.17 -7.67
C ASN A 348 17.54 30.55 -8.64
N THR A 349 17.48 31.78 -9.17
CA THR A 349 18.48 32.32 -10.10
C THR A 349 19.85 32.61 -9.46
N TRP A 350 19.92 32.58 -8.12
CA TRP A 350 21.18 32.71 -7.39
C TRP A 350 21.84 31.36 -7.08
N GLU A 351 21.16 30.23 -7.32
CA GLU A 351 21.72 28.89 -7.14
C GLU A 351 22.62 28.48 -8.33
N ASP A 352 23.70 27.71 -8.08
CA ASP A 352 24.62 27.07 -9.05
C ASP A 352 24.41 27.40 -10.56
N ASP A 353 25.06 28.45 -11.07
CA ASP A 353 24.96 28.93 -12.47
C ASP A 353 23.58 29.46 -12.90
N GLY A 354 22.80 30.07 -11.99
CA GLY A 354 21.39 30.45 -12.10
C GLY A 354 20.97 31.51 -13.15
N TYR A 355 21.60 31.49 -14.32
CA TYR A 355 21.23 32.29 -15.49
C TYR A 355 19.97 31.82 -16.22
N ARG A 356 19.42 30.65 -15.88
CA ARG A 356 18.24 30.07 -16.54
C ARG A 356 17.22 29.59 -15.53
N ASN A 357 15.96 30.00 -15.72
CA ASN A 357 14.83 29.44 -15.01
C ASN A 357 14.71 27.95 -15.35
N ARG A 358 14.47 27.12 -14.32
CA ARG A 358 14.33 25.67 -14.47
C ARG A 358 12.98 25.22 -13.90
N PRO A 359 11.83 25.66 -14.42
CA PRO A 359 10.56 25.39 -13.77
C PRO A 359 10.26 23.88 -13.71
N ARG A 360 9.76 23.39 -12.58
CA ARG A 360 9.49 21.98 -12.29
C ARG A 360 8.70 21.25 -13.36
N HIS A 361 7.71 21.93 -13.95
CA HIS A 361 6.83 21.38 -14.99
C HIS A 361 7.54 21.04 -16.31
N GLN A 362 8.80 21.47 -16.51
CA GLN A 362 9.66 21.04 -17.63
C GLN A 362 10.36 19.70 -17.38
N TYR A 363 10.50 19.29 -16.12
CA TYR A 363 11.28 18.11 -15.72
C TYR A 363 10.43 16.96 -15.20
N HIS A 364 9.23 17.25 -14.68
CA HIS A 364 8.33 16.26 -14.12
C HIS A 364 6.87 16.69 -14.29
N GLY A 365 5.95 15.75 -14.16
CA GLY A 365 4.50 15.97 -14.19
C GLY A 365 3.74 14.97 -15.06
N LEU A 366 4.42 14.23 -15.93
CA LEU A 366 3.88 13.08 -16.67
C LEU A 366 4.69 11.84 -16.30
N THR A 367 4.00 10.78 -15.89
CA THR A 367 4.61 9.48 -15.58
C THR A 367 3.87 8.37 -16.30
N LEU A 368 4.61 7.43 -16.89
CA LEU A 368 4.10 6.22 -17.51
C LEU A 368 4.82 5.00 -16.93
N ASN A 369 4.06 4.12 -16.30
CA ASN A 369 4.53 2.89 -15.67
C ASN A 369 4.03 1.68 -16.47
N PHE A 370 4.94 0.76 -16.77
CA PHE A 370 4.67 -0.54 -17.34
C PHE A 370 5.17 -1.62 -16.39
N GLN A 371 4.23 -2.38 -15.82
CA GLN A 371 4.54 -3.52 -14.95
C GLN A 371 4.22 -4.83 -15.65
N TYR A 372 5.19 -5.77 -15.62
CA TYR A 372 5.02 -7.13 -16.10
C TYR A 372 5.37 -8.16 -15.02
N ASN A 373 4.44 -9.04 -14.66
CA ASN A 373 4.64 -10.14 -13.72
C ASN A 373 4.91 -11.45 -14.48
N PHE A 374 6.04 -12.11 -14.23
CA PHE A 374 6.42 -13.36 -14.90
C PHE A 374 5.72 -14.57 -14.26
N ARG A 375 5.14 -15.49 -15.07
CA ARG A 375 4.44 -16.70 -14.58
C ARG A 375 5.37 -17.78 -14.03
N THR A 376 6.55 -17.88 -14.61
CA THR A 376 7.67 -18.69 -14.13
C THR A 376 8.84 -17.73 -14.07
N SER A 377 9.52 -17.70 -12.92
CA SER A 377 10.65 -16.80 -12.69
C SER A 377 11.65 -16.98 -13.83
N ARG A 378 11.79 -15.99 -14.71
CA ARG A 378 12.68 -16.11 -15.87
C ARG A 378 14.11 -15.88 -15.39
N CYS A 379 14.90 -16.94 -15.40
CA CYS A 379 16.31 -16.86 -15.06
C CYS A 379 17.05 -16.29 -16.28
N LEU A 380 17.43 -15.01 -16.21
CA LEU A 380 18.03 -14.26 -17.32
C LEU A 380 19.41 -14.81 -17.74
N LEU A 381 20.03 -15.61 -16.89
CA LEU A 381 21.34 -16.21 -17.10
C LEU A 381 21.19 -17.71 -16.86
N GLY A 382 21.03 -18.50 -17.93
CA GLY A 382 20.52 -19.88 -17.90
C GLY A 382 21.15 -20.87 -16.91
N SER A 383 22.31 -20.58 -16.31
CA SER A 383 22.97 -21.39 -15.28
C SER A 383 22.96 -20.79 -13.86
N LEU A 384 22.52 -19.54 -13.67
CA LEU A 384 22.41 -18.89 -12.36
C LEU A 384 20.96 -18.97 -11.85
N PRO A 385 20.74 -19.32 -10.57
CA PRO A 385 19.40 -19.49 -9.98
C PRO A 385 18.71 -18.16 -9.63
N ILE A 386 19.03 -17.06 -10.33
CA ILE A 386 18.41 -15.75 -10.09
C ILE A 386 17.32 -15.56 -11.12
N CYS A 387 16.07 -15.53 -10.67
CA CYS A 387 14.93 -15.60 -11.55
C CYS A 387 13.92 -14.51 -11.16
N PHE A 388 13.67 -13.57 -12.07
CA PHE A 388 12.85 -12.40 -11.77
C PHE A 388 11.36 -12.73 -11.88
N ASN A 389 10.57 -12.20 -10.94
CA ASN A 389 9.11 -12.36 -10.89
C ASN A 389 8.35 -11.10 -11.32
N LYS A 390 8.95 -9.92 -11.22
CA LYS A 390 8.34 -8.64 -11.62
C LYS A 390 9.36 -7.74 -12.32
N LEU A 391 8.91 -7.12 -13.41
CA LEU A 391 9.58 -6.04 -14.13
C LEU A 391 8.70 -4.80 -13.99
N LEU A 392 9.28 -3.66 -13.60
CA LEU A 392 8.65 -2.35 -13.67
C LEU A 392 9.54 -1.41 -14.48
N LEU A 393 8.97 -0.81 -15.52
CA LEU A 393 9.59 0.25 -16.30
C LEU A 393 8.79 1.53 -16.09
N THR A 394 9.46 2.59 -15.68
CA THR A 394 8.88 3.91 -15.45
C THR A 394 9.53 4.92 -16.38
N GLN A 395 8.71 5.72 -17.05
CA GLN A 395 9.12 6.85 -17.87
C GLN A 395 8.48 8.11 -17.32
N GLU A 396 9.30 9.13 -17.04
CA GLU A 396 8.84 10.41 -16.51
C GLU A 396 9.33 11.57 -17.37
N THR A 397 8.50 12.60 -17.52
CA THR A 397 8.85 13.83 -18.23
C THR A 397 8.00 15.02 -17.77
N GLY A 398 8.36 16.23 -18.20
CA GLY A 398 7.56 17.44 -18.00
C GLY A 398 6.37 17.53 -18.97
N TYR A 399 5.37 18.36 -18.64
CA TYR A 399 4.21 18.57 -19.52
C TYR A 399 4.30 19.85 -20.39
N SER A 400 5.19 20.80 -20.07
CA SER A 400 5.36 22.00 -20.91
C SER A 400 6.30 21.77 -22.10
N GLN A 401 7.23 20.82 -21.95
CA GLN A 401 8.29 20.45 -22.88
C GLN A 401 8.43 18.94 -22.83
N ALA A 402 7.36 18.25 -23.22
CA ALA A 402 7.30 16.80 -23.14
C ALA A 402 8.44 16.17 -23.94
N PHE A 403 9.14 15.25 -23.29
CA PHE A 403 10.29 14.51 -23.82
C PHE A 403 11.61 15.26 -23.97
N ASP A 404 11.69 16.55 -23.61
CA ASP A 404 12.98 17.27 -23.59
C ASP A 404 13.82 16.84 -22.37
N ASN A 405 13.14 16.67 -21.23
CA ASN A 405 13.72 16.15 -20.00
C ASN A 405 13.05 14.82 -19.67
N ASN A 406 13.74 13.71 -19.92
CA ASN A 406 13.24 12.37 -19.65
C ASN A 406 13.98 11.70 -18.50
N THR A 407 13.24 10.87 -17.79
CA THR A 407 13.77 9.95 -16.80
C THR A 407 13.24 8.57 -17.06
N THR A 408 14.15 7.61 -17.16
CA THR A 408 13.83 6.20 -17.27
C THR A 408 14.28 5.50 -16.00
N THR A 409 13.38 4.73 -15.40
CA THR A 409 13.68 3.85 -14.27
C THR A 409 13.32 2.42 -14.62
N LEU A 410 14.21 1.49 -14.34
CA LEU A 410 14.05 0.06 -14.52
C LEU A 410 14.17 -0.64 -13.16
N GLU A 411 13.19 -1.48 -12.86
CA GLU A 411 13.17 -2.27 -11.63
C GLU A 411 12.90 -3.73 -11.95
N LEU A 412 13.75 -4.59 -11.41
CA LEU A 412 13.64 -6.05 -11.52
C LEU A 412 13.55 -6.62 -10.11
N THR A 413 12.45 -7.31 -9.81
CA THR A 413 12.25 -7.95 -8.51
C THR A 413 12.40 -9.46 -8.64
N SER A 414 13.01 -10.07 -7.64
CA SER A 414 13.15 -11.51 -7.48
C SER A 414 12.74 -11.87 -6.06
N ASP A 415 12.05 -12.99 -5.90
CA ASP A 415 11.81 -13.55 -4.57
C ASP A 415 13.02 -14.41 -4.17
N PHE A 416 13.67 -14.05 -3.07
CA PHE A 416 14.79 -14.79 -2.50
C PHE A 416 14.48 -15.12 -1.05
N PHE A 417 14.16 -16.39 -0.78
CA PHE A 417 13.75 -16.87 0.56
C PHE A 417 12.55 -16.12 1.16
N GLY A 418 11.57 -15.72 0.34
CA GLY A 418 10.40 -14.96 0.78
C GLY A 418 10.64 -13.45 0.88
N LEU A 419 11.86 -12.99 0.56
CA LEU A 419 12.19 -11.57 0.51
C LEU A 419 12.17 -11.08 -0.94
N PRO A 420 11.35 -10.07 -1.27
CA PRO A 420 11.31 -9.48 -2.61
C PRO A 420 12.51 -8.54 -2.80
N ILE A 421 13.63 -9.10 -3.27
CA ILE A 421 14.84 -8.33 -3.59
C ILE A 421 14.65 -7.60 -4.92
N GLN A 422 14.94 -6.31 -4.92
CA GLN A 422 14.82 -5.42 -6.05
C GLN A 422 16.20 -4.96 -6.55
N LEU A 423 16.48 -5.17 -7.83
CA LEU A 423 17.49 -4.43 -8.58
C LEU A 423 16.84 -3.20 -9.20
N TRP A 424 17.45 -2.04 -9.01
CA TRP A 424 16.90 -0.77 -9.45
C TRP A 424 17.98 0.03 -10.17
N ALA A 425 17.62 0.63 -11.30
CA ALA A 425 18.47 1.53 -12.06
C ALA A 425 17.64 2.68 -12.63
N ARG A 426 18.20 3.89 -12.62
CA ARG A 426 17.56 5.08 -13.13
C ARG A 426 18.56 5.96 -13.87
N THR A 427 18.09 6.61 -14.92
CA THR A 427 18.85 7.58 -15.70
C THR A 427 17.93 8.74 -16.07
N GLY A 428 18.29 9.96 -15.70
CA GLY A 428 17.45 11.13 -15.96
C GLY A 428 17.45 12.22 -14.89
N TYR A 429 16.43 13.06 -14.97
CA TYR A 429 16.13 14.18 -14.09
C TYR A 429 15.23 13.78 -12.92
N ASN A 430 15.00 14.67 -11.95
CA ASN A 430 14.13 14.40 -10.80
C ASN A 430 14.67 13.29 -9.88
N SER A 431 15.96 13.32 -9.54
CA SER A 431 16.57 12.35 -8.61
C SER A 431 16.10 12.59 -7.18
N ASP A 432 15.97 13.85 -6.82
CA ASP A 432 15.26 14.36 -5.65
C ASP A 432 14.65 15.73 -5.97
N LEU A 433 14.03 16.37 -4.98
CA LEU A 433 13.37 17.66 -5.18
C LEU A 433 14.32 18.85 -5.24
N VAL A 434 15.50 18.77 -4.62
CA VAL A 434 16.49 19.87 -4.66
C VAL A 434 17.13 19.95 -6.04
N ASP A 435 17.52 18.78 -6.55
CA ASP A 435 18.27 18.55 -7.78
C ASP A 435 17.37 18.10 -8.92
N TYR A 436 16.08 18.47 -8.90
CA TYR A 436 15.13 17.95 -9.85
C TYR A 436 15.48 18.22 -11.32
N TYR A 437 16.22 19.30 -11.56
CA TYR A 437 16.66 19.74 -12.87
C TYR A 437 18.00 19.11 -13.30
N ARG A 438 18.67 18.35 -12.42
CA ARG A 438 19.98 17.77 -12.65
C ARG A 438 19.85 16.37 -13.22
N TYR A 439 20.58 16.11 -14.29
CA TYR A 439 20.65 14.78 -14.89
C TYR A 439 21.58 13.89 -14.06
N SER A 440 21.13 12.67 -13.75
CA SER A 440 21.85 11.72 -12.91
C SER A 440 21.72 10.29 -13.44
N HIS A 441 22.72 9.47 -13.11
CA HIS A 441 22.67 8.02 -13.21
C HIS A 441 22.68 7.44 -11.81
N SER A 442 21.69 6.60 -11.54
CA SER A 442 21.46 6.03 -10.23
C SER A 442 21.29 4.52 -10.33
N TRP A 443 21.77 3.78 -9.34
CA TRP A 443 21.50 2.36 -9.22
C TRP A 443 21.43 1.95 -7.77
N GLY A 444 20.77 0.84 -7.51
CA GLY A 444 20.61 0.34 -6.16
C GLY A 444 20.12 -1.10 -6.09
N LEU A 445 20.29 -1.65 -4.90
CA LEU A 445 19.81 -2.96 -4.49
C LEU A 445 18.99 -2.79 -3.23
N GLY A 446 17.76 -3.28 -3.22
CA GLY A 446 16.86 -3.07 -2.11
C GLY A 446 15.83 -4.18 -1.93
N ILE A 447 14.86 -3.91 -1.07
CA ILE A 447 13.68 -4.73 -0.84
C ILE A 447 12.43 -3.86 -0.96
N GLU A 448 11.37 -4.44 -1.54
CA GLU A 448 10.04 -3.84 -1.57
C GLU A 448 9.21 -4.44 -0.43
N LEU A 449 8.74 -3.63 0.51
CA LEU A 449 7.91 -4.12 1.60
C LEU A 449 6.48 -4.25 1.10
N LEU A 450 5.95 -5.47 1.14
CA LEU A 450 4.53 -5.72 0.88
C LEU A 450 3.73 -5.17 2.06
N SER A 451 2.91 -4.16 1.84
CA SER A 451 1.82 -3.87 2.76
C SER A 451 0.58 -4.64 2.31
N HIS A 452 -0.10 -5.31 3.25
CA HIS A 452 -1.39 -5.92 3.00
C HIS A 452 -2.51 -4.88 2.83
#